data_AF-A0AAD6NL94-F1
#
_entry.id   AF-A0AAD6NL94-F1
#
_cell.length_a   1.000
_cell.length_b   1.000
_cell.length_c   1.000
_cell.angle_alpha   90.00
_cell.angle_beta   90.00
_cell.angle_gamma   90.00
#
_symmetry.space_group_name_H-M   'P 1'
#
loop_
_entity.id
_entity.type
_entity.pdbx_description
1 polymer ?
#
loop_
_entity_poly.entity_id
_entity_poly.type
_entity_poly.pdbx_seq_one_letter_code
_entity_poly.pdbx_strand_id
1 'polypeptide(L)'
;MDYPVYSSEKRSFKSYRLRGEYPQPWLKEQQRNYTLRSNLIVYSFFLGSLCISAYLCYDGYRKVKRRDYCLILDDTFSQIDSSIWQREQQLDGYDVGSFDWTTPDDSNAYTSPNGLIIMPTLTNLTTNITPAQIIDGYRLNLTTQRVCTSERVASCAVLSNSTTGEIVNPVRSARLTTKFSKSIKYGRVEVIAKMPKGDWLLPSIRLLPVSETYGDWPKSGSVDIVLAKGNQAGYPGGGRNIFTSTLHWGVSRTADRFWKTTFGRRVRRTDYTKGYNTFGLEWTKDYLFTYHNGRTYSVLWIGFLKESLWELGQFPNNGSLQANPWAVSENMNAPFDQPFYLSLSVQVGATNHAVFPDSHEKPWIDASPHAAADFWSAVDSWYPTWGAGEDRGMTVRNVKMWQEGKCN
;
A
#
# COMPACT_ATOMS: atom_id res chain seq x y z
N MET A 1 -70.93 -9.70 -30.76
CA MET A 1 -70.41 -8.45 -31.36
C MET A 1 -69.03 -8.77 -31.87
N ASP A 2 -68.96 -9.27 -33.10
CA ASP A 2 -67.71 -9.67 -33.74
C ASP A 2 -67.23 -8.51 -34.63
N TYR A 3 -66.03 -8.01 -34.33
CA TYR A 3 -65.37 -7.00 -35.16
C TYR A 3 -64.81 -7.67 -36.41
N PRO A 4 -65.06 -7.13 -37.62
CA PRO A 4 -64.47 -7.68 -38.84
C PRO A 4 -62.98 -7.37 -38.90
N VAL A 5 -62.19 -8.42 -39.10
CA VAL A 5 -60.75 -8.35 -39.41
C VAL A 5 -60.60 -7.74 -40.80
N TYR A 6 -60.11 -6.50 -40.89
CA TYR A 6 -59.69 -5.91 -42.16
C TYR A 6 -58.42 -6.62 -42.65
N SER A 7 -58.57 -7.47 -43.66
CA SER A 7 -57.46 -7.91 -44.50
C SER A 7 -56.85 -6.69 -45.19
N SER A 8 -55.66 -6.27 -44.75
CA SER A 8 -54.88 -5.28 -45.48
C SER A 8 -54.25 -5.96 -46.70
N GLU A 9 -55.03 -6.20 -47.76
CA GLU A 9 -54.44 -6.52 -49.05
C GLU A 9 -53.64 -5.30 -49.52
N LYS A 10 -52.32 -5.38 -49.34
CA LYS A 10 -51.38 -4.42 -49.91
C LYS A 10 -51.58 -4.41 -51.42
N ARG A 11 -52.31 -3.41 -51.93
CA ARG A 11 -52.42 -3.18 -53.38
C ARG A 11 -51.01 -2.97 -53.93
N SER A 12 -50.49 -3.95 -54.65
CA SER A 12 -49.20 -3.83 -55.34
C SER A 12 -49.32 -2.71 -56.37
N PHE A 13 -48.40 -1.74 -56.35
CA PHE A 13 -48.34 -0.69 -57.35
C PHE A 13 -48.17 -1.31 -58.75
N LYS A 14 -49.20 -1.19 -59.60
CA LYS A 14 -49.14 -1.58 -61.02
C LYS A 14 -48.76 -0.36 -61.84
N SER A 15 -47.51 -0.32 -62.31
CA SER A 15 -47.03 0.74 -63.20
C SER A 15 -47.80 0.72 -64.52
N TYR A 16 -48.35 1.86 -64.93
CA TYR A 16 -49.06 1.98 -66.22
C TYR A 16 -48.13 1.88 -67.44
N ARG A 17 -46.81 2.09 -67.26
CA ARG A 17 -45.81 2.09 -68.33
C ARG A 17 -45.12 0.74 -68.57
N LEU A 18 -45.27 -0.21 -67.65
CA LEU A 18 -44.68 -1.54 -67.75
C LEU A 18 -45.81 -2.58 -67.77
N ARG A 19 -46.25 -2.96 -68.97
CA ARG A 19 -47.26 -4.00 -69.18
C ARG A 19 -46.59 -5.21 -69.84
N GLY A 20 -46.53 -6.33 -69.12
CA GLY A 20 -45.90 -7.58 -69.56
C GLY A 20 -44.94 -8.17 -68.52
N GLU A 21 -44.45 -9.40 -68.74
CA GLU A 21 -43.37 -9.96 -67.92
C GLU A 21 -42.11 -9.10 -68.08
N TYR A 22 -41.78 -8.36 -67.02
CA TYR A 22 -40.56 -7.57 -67.00
C TYR A 22 -39.38 -8.53 -66.77
N PRO A 23 -38.41 -8.64 -67.70
CA PRO A 23 -37.22 -9.42 -67.44
C PRO A 23 -36.52 -8.79 -66.23
N GLN A 24 -36.44 -9.53 -65.12
CA GLN A 24 -35.70 -9.15 -63.92
C GLN A 24 -34.31 -9.82 -63.99
N PRO A 25 -33.35 -9.30 -64.77
CA PRO A 25 -32.04 -9.94 -64.92
C PRO A 25 -31.27 -10.04 -63.59
N TRP A 26 -31.61 -9.23 -62.59
CA TRP A 26 -31.05 -9.36 -61.22
C TRP A 26 -31.55 -10.60 -60.47
N LEU A 27 -32.68 -11.20 -60.87
CA LEU A 27 -33.11 -12.52 -60.37
C LEU A 27 -32.32 -13.68 -61.02
N LYS A 28 -31.59 -13.44 -62.13
CA LYS A 28 -30.69 -14.43 -62.74
C LYS A 28 -29.42 -14.55 -61.89
N GLU A 29 -29.54 -15.26 -60.78
CA GLU A 29 -28.60 -16.15 -60.07
C GLU A 29 -27.09 -15.79 -59.89
N GLN A 30 -26.63 -14.58 -60.22
CA GLN A 30 -25.22 -14.22 -60.10
C GLN A 30 -24.93 -13.35 -58.86
N GLN A 31 -25.82 -12.43 -58.49
CA GLN A 31 -25.64 -11.55 -57.32
C GLN A 31 -25.77 -12.29 -55.97
N ARG A 32 -26.67 -13.28 -55.87
CA ARG A 32 -26.87 -14.11 -54.65
C ARG A 32 -25.64 -14.96 -54.33
N ASN A 33 -24.99 -15.52 -55.35
CA ASN A 33 -23.78 -16.33 -55.17
C ASN A 33 -22.58 -15.48 -54.75
N TYR A 34 -22.48 -14.24 -55.24
CA TYR A 34 -21.46 -13.28 -54.79
C TYR A 34 -21.66 -12.87 -53.32
N THR A 35 -22.89 -12.57 -52.91
CA THR A 35 -23.19 -12.22 -51.50
C THR A 35 -22.95 -13.39 -50.56
N LEU A 36 -23.30 -14.61 -50.95
CA LEU A 36 -23.00 -15.81 -50.16
C LEU A 36 -21.49 -16.06 -50.02
N ARG A 37 -20.71 -15.91 -51.10
CA ARG A 37 -19.24 -16.02 -51.06
C ARG A 37 -18.59 -14.92 -50.24
N SER A 38 -19.06 -13.68 -50.38
CA SER A 38 -18.58 -12.54 -49.60
C SER A 38 -18.87 -12.73 -48.11
N ASN A 39 -20.10 -13.14 -47.76
CA ASN A 39 -20.45 -13.46 -46.38
C ASN A 39 -19.63 -14.63 -45.83
N LEU A 40 -19.37 -15.68 -46.63
CA LEU A 40 -18.51 -16.80 -46.22
C LEU A 40 -17.08 -16.33 -45.90
N ILE A 41 -16.50 -15.43 -46.71
CA ILE A 41 -15.20 -14.83 -46.44
C ILE A 41 -15.23 -14.01 -45.15
N VAL A 42 -16.27 -13.19 -44.95
CA VAL A 42 -16.41 -12.40 -43.72
C VAL A 42 -16.55 -13.31 -42.50
N TYR A 43 -17.41 -14.33 -42.56
CA TYR A 43 -17.59 -15.30 -41.48
C TYR A 43 -16.33 -16.12 -41.20
N SER A 44 -15.53 -16.46 -42.22
CA SER A 44 -14.27 -17.17 -42.01
C SER A 44 -13.24 -16.29 -41.31
N PHE A 45 -13.17 -15.00 -41.62
CA PHE A 45 -12.33 -14.05 -40.87
C PHE A 45 -12.83 -13.85 -39.44
N PHE A 46 -14.14 -13.75 -39.21
CA PHE A 46 -14.71 -13.68 -37.86
C PHE A 46 -14.45 -14.94 -37.04
N LEU A 47 -14.64 -16.11 -37.63
CA LEU A 47 -14.35 -17.38 -36.96
C LEU A 47 -12.85 -17.52 -36.69
N GLY A 48 -12.00 -17.14 -37.65
CA GLY A 48 -10.55 -17.12 -37.50
C GLY A 48 -10.10 -16.21 -36.37
N SER A 49 -10.65 -14.99 -36.25
CA SER A 49 -10.30 -14.05 -35.18
C SER A 49 -10.79 -14.53 -33.81
N LEU A 50 -11.96 -15.16 -33.73
CA LEU A 50 -12.44 -15.81 -32.50
C LEU A 50 -11.53 -16.97 -32.09
N CYS A 51 -11.12 -17.82 -33.02
CA CYS A 51 -10.19 -18.93 -32.75
C CYS A 51 -8.83 -18.42 -32.28
N ILE A 52 -8.27 -17.39 -32.91
CA ILE A 52 -7.01 -16.77 -32.50
C ILE A 52 -7.16 -16.16 -31.10
N SER A 53 -8.24 -15.44 -30.84
CA SER A 53 -8.50 -14.83 -29.52
C SER A 53 -8.63 -15.90 -28.43
N ALA A 54 -9.38 -16.97 -28.70
CA ALA A 54 -9.51 -18.10 -27.79
C ALA A 54 -8.17 -18.79 -27.52
N TYR A 55 -7.34 -18.97 -28.57
CA TYR A 55 -6.00 -19.50 -28.43
C TYR A 55 -5.11 -18.59 -27.57
N LEU A 56 -5.12 -17.28 -27.79
CA LEU A 56 -4.33 -16.31 -26.99
C LEU A 56 -4.79 -16.30 -25.52
N CYS A 57 -6.10 -16.35 -25.26
CA CYS A 57 -6.63 -16.47 -23.91
C CYS A 57 -6.20 -17.78 -23.24
N TYR A 58 -6.27 -18.90 -23.97
CA TYR A 58 -5.84 -20.20 -23.48
C TYR A 58 -4.32 -20.24 -23.23
N ASP A 59 -3.52 -19.67 -24.14
CA ASP A 59 -2.07 -19.58 -24.01
C ASP A 59 -1.63 -18.69 -22.84
N GLY A 60 -2.33 -17.56 -22.63
CA GLY A 60 -2.16 -16.75 -21.44
C GLY A 60 -2.50 -17.53 -20.17
N TYR A 61 -3.66 -18.18 -20.14
CA TYR A 61 -4.13 -18.96 -18.99
C TYR A 61 -3.19 -20.11 -18.61
N ARG A 62 -2.70 -20.90 -19.57
CA ARG A 62 -1.78 -22.02 -19.31
C ARG A 62 -0.41 -21.58 -18.82
N LYS A 63 0.02 -20.34 -19.16
CA LYS A 63 1.31 -19.78 -18.74
C LYS A 63 1.28 -19.21 -17.31
N VAL A 64 0.10 -18.94 -16.75
CA VAL A 64 -0.03 -18.48 -15.37
C VAL A 64 0.33 -19.63 -14.42
N LYS A 65 1.50 -19.53 -13.77
CA LYS A 65 1.89 -20.45 -12.69
C LYS A 65 0.85 -20.37 -11.58
N ARG A 66 0.16 -21.49 -11.32
CA ARG A 66 -0.70 -21.64 -10.15
C ARG A 66 0.16 -22.10 -8.99
N ARG A 67 0.28 -21.24 -7.99
CA ARG A 67 0.97 -21.53 -6.74
C ARG A 67 -0.08 -21.89 -5.70
N ASP A 68 0.26 -22.88 -4.88
CA ASP A 68 -0.50 -23.18 -3.67
C ASP A 68 -0.16 -22.12 -2.61
N TYR A 69 -1.17 -21.73 -1.82
CA TYR A 69 -1.02 -20.75 -0.76
C TYR A 69 -1.71 -21.25 0.51
N CYS A 70 -0.97 -21.32 1.60
CA CYS A 70 -1.49 -21.71 2.91
C CYS A 70 -1.82 -20.48 3.74
N LEU A 71 -3.06 -20.37 4.26
CA LEU A 71 -3.47 -19.30 5.17
C LEU A 71 -2.81 -19.50 6.54
N ILE A 72 -1.94 -18.59 6.95
CA ILE A 72 -1.21 -18.68 8.23
C ILE A 72 -1.69 -17.69 9.29
N LEU A 73 -2.42 -16.65 8.86
CA LEU A 73 -3.02 -15.63 9.71
C LEU A 73 -4.32 -15.17 9.05
N ASP A 74 -5.41 -15.17 9.81
CA ASP A 74 -6.68 -14.51 9.48
C ASP A 74 -7.21 -13.88 10.76
N ASP A 75 -6.99 -12.58 10.92
CA ASP A 75 -7.38 -11.85 12.10
C ASP A 75 -8.43 -10.79 11.75
N THR A 76 -9.58 -10.86 12.41
CA THR A 76 -10.69 -9.91 12.25
C THR A 76 -10.76 -8.90 13.40
N PHE A 77 -9.82 -8.98 14.35
CA PHE A 77 -9.67 -8.08 15.50
C PHE A 77 -10.92 -8.02 16.39
N SER A 78 -11.49 -9.18 16.73
CA SER A 78 -12.44 -9.26 17.85
C SER A 78 -11.78 -8.82 19.17
N GLN A 79 -10.51 -9.17 19.34
CA GLN A 79 -9.58 -8.68 20.36
C GLN A 79 -8.17 -8.62 19.76
N ILE A 80 -7.25 -7.89 20.39
CA ILE A 80 -5.83 -7.93 20.02
C ILE A 80 -5.20 -9.15 20.70
N ASP A 81 -4.97 -10.21 19.94
CA ASP A 81 -4.32 -11.43 20.43
C ASP A 81 -2.81 -11.18 20.63
N SER A 82 -2.36 -11.14 21.89
CA SER A 82 -0.97 -10.92 22.26
C SER A 82 -0.03 -12.07 21.87
N SER A 83 -0.56 -13.25 21.52
CA SER A 83 0.24 -14.34 20.96
C SER A 83 0.61 -14.09 19.49
N ILE A 84 -0.11 -13.19 18.82
CA ILE A 84 0.12 -12.80 17.42
C ILE A 84 0.76 -11.41 17.38
N TRP A 85 0.15 -10.43 18.02
CA TRP A 85 0.54 -9.03 17.91
C TRP A 85 1.27 -8.54 19.15
N GLN A 86 2.52 -8.14 18.97
CA GLN A 86 3.24 -7.39 19.99
C GLN A 86 3.08 -5.88 19.73
N ARG A 87 2.92 -5.11 20.80
CA ARG A 87 2.98 -3.65 20.77
C ARG A 87 4.42 -3.20 21.06
N GLU A 88 5.01 -2.45 20.13
CA GLU A 88 6.35 -1.91 20.32
C GLU A 88 6.31 -0.62 21.14
N GLN A 89 7.35 -0.37 21.94
CA GLN A 89 7.49 0.83 22.77
C GLN A 89 8.85 1.48 22.52
N GLN A 90 8.86 2.58 21.75
CA GLN A 90 10.06 3.27 21.28
C GLN A 90 9.80 4.78 21.09
N LEU A 91 10.86 5.58 21.17
CA LEU A 91 10.84 7.05 21.13
C LEU A 91 11.56 7.68 19.92
N ASP A 92 12.34 6.90 19.16
CA ASP A 92 13.36 7.41 18.21
C ASP A 92 12.82 7.79 16.82
N GLY A 93 11.50 7.91 16.66
CA GLY A 93 10.89 8.20 15.36
C GLY A 93 11.07 7.10 14.30
N TYR A 94 11.59 5.94 14.72
CA TYR A 94 11.82 4.75 13.90
C TYR A 94 12.60 5.01 12.61
N ASP A 95 12.02 4.78 11.43
CA ASP A 95 12.69 4.84 10.14
C ASP A 95 12.51 6.19 9.42
N VAL A 96 11.45 6.94 9.75
CA VAL A 96 11.14 8.23 9.12
C VAL A 96 11.47 9.43 10.00
N GLY A 97 11.96 9.22 11.23
CA GLY A 97 12.21 10.31 12.18
C GLY A 97 10.91 10.97 12.61
N SER A 98 9.88 10.17 12.89
CA SER A 98 8.58 10.64 13.36
C SER A 98 8.64 11.24 14.77
N PHE A 99 7.69 12.11 15.09
CA PHE A 99 7.65 12.84 16.35
C PHE A 99 6.78 12.14 17.40
N ASP A 100 6.12 11.04 17.05
CA ASP A 100 5.40 10.22 18.01
C ASP A 100 6.32 9.25 18.75
N TRP A 101 5.84 8.76 19.89
CA TRP A 101 6.36 7.55 20.52
C TRP A 101 5.29 6.47 20.58
N THR A 102 5.72 5.22 20.43
CA THR A 102 4.81 4.08 20.47
C THR A 102 4.61 3.62 21.91
N THR A 103 3.38 3.30 22.28
CA THR A 103 3.02 2.92 23.65
C THR A 103 2.15 1.65 23.68
N PRO A 104 2.07 0.94 24.81
CA PRO A 104 1.27 -0.26 24.93
C PRO A 104 -0.21 0.06 25.24
N ASP A 105 -0.53 1.31 25.54
CA ASP A 105 -1.82 1.72 26.11
C ASP A 105 -3.00 1.50 25.15
N ASP A 106 -4.13 1.14 25.74
CA ASP A 106 -5.39 0.96 25.01
C ASP A 106 -5.96 2.27 24.46
N SER A 107 -5.45 3.43 24.89
CA SER A 107 -5.76 4.70 24.23
C SER A 107 -5.18 4.80 22.83
N ASN A 108 -4.12 4.05 22.53
CA ASN A 108 -3.40 4.12 21.26
C ASN A 108 -3.60 2.90 20.36
N ALA A 109 -3.96 1.74 20.92
CA ALA A 109 -4.43 0.61 20.14
C ALA A 109 -5.52 -0.17 20.89
N TYR A 110 -6.68 -0.36 20.28
CA TYR A 110 -7.80 -1.11 20.86
C TYR A 110 -8.70 -1.70 19.78
N THR A 111 -9.58 -2.64 20.13
CA THR A 111 -10.59 -3.16 19.21
C THR A 111 -11.92 -2.44 19.40
N SER A 112 -12.62 -2.22 18.29
CA SER A 112 -14.01 -1.76 18.26
C SER A 112 -14.82 -2.65 17.31
N PRO A 113 -16.15 -2.47 17.20
CA PRO A 113 -16.95 -3.19 16.21
C PRO A 113 -16.48 -3.00 14.76
N ASN A 114 -15.67 -1.96 14.51
CA ASN A 114 -15.10 -1.62 13.21
C ASN A 114 -13.73 -2.29 12.95
N GLY A 115 -13.15 -2.97 13.94
CA GLY A 115 -11.85 -3.64 13.88
C GLY A 115 -10.83 -3.05 14.85
N LEU A 116 -9.53 -3.28 14.58
CA LEU A 116 -8.43 -2.66 15.31
C LEU A 116 -8.35 -1.17 14.99
N ILE A 117 -8.30 -0.33 16.01
CA ILE A 117 -8.08 1.11 15.91
C ILE A 117 -6.67 1.42 16.40
N ILE A 118 -5.83 1.99 15.54
CA ILE A 118 -4.53 2.58 15.92
C ILE A 118 -4.71 4.10 15.98
N MET A 119 -4.65 4.65 17.18
CA MET A 119 -5.14 5.99 17.53
C MET A 119 -4.02 6.88 18.07
N PRO A 120 -3.58 7.89 17.31
CA PRO A 120 -2.68 8.90 17.86
C PRO A 120 -3.37 9.80 18.89
N THR A 121 -2.67 10.11 19.98
CA THR A 121 -3.15 10.99 21.07
C THR A 121 -2.04 11.95 21.50
N LEU A 122 -2.36 13.15 21.99
CA LEU A 122 -1.33 14.04 22.52
C LEU A 122 -0.77 13.52 23.85
N THR A 123 0.55 13.59 24.03
CA THR A 123 1.23 13.14 25.24
C THR A 123 0.70 13.85 26.49
N ASN A 124 0.48 15.16 26.43
CA ASN A 124 -0.03 15.94 27.56
C ASN A 124 -1.51 15.69 27.91
N LEU A 125 -2.28 15.10 27.00
CA LEU A 125 -3.70 14.79 27.25
C LEU A 125 -3.92 13.37 27.78
N THR A 126 -2.94 12.47 27.62
CA THR A 126 -3.06 11.06 28.03
C THR A 126 -2.00 10.63 29.02
N THR A 127 -1.16 11.55 29.49
CA THR A 127 -0.17 11.31 30.55
C THR A 127 -0.14 12.50 31.51
N ASN A 128 0.64 12.37 32.58
CA ASN A 128 0.89 13.46 33.53
C ASN A 128 2.00 14.44 33.06
N ILE A 129 2.52 14.28 31.84
CA ILE A 129 3.58 15.15 31.29
C ILE A 129 2.94 16.46 30.81
N THR A 130 3.29 17.57 31.47
CA THR A 130 2.75 18.89 31.11
C THR A 130 3.35 19.44 29.81
N PRO A 131 2.69 20.40 29.13
CA PRO A 131 3.27 21.07 27.96
C PRO A 131 4.65 21.70 28.22
N ALA A 132 4.89 22.23 29.43
CA ALA A 132 6.19 22.76 29.81
C ALA A 132 7.27 21.66 29.90
N GLN A 133 6.92 20.51 30.47
CA GLN A 133 7.81 19.34 30.57
C GLN A 133 8.11 18.70 29.21
N ILE A 134 7.17 18.77 28.26
CA ILE A 134 7.45 18.35 26.88
C ILE A 134 8.65 19.11 26.33
N ILE A 135 8.70 20.43 26.57
CA ILE A 135 9.71 21.32 25.99
C ILE A 135 11.01 21.32 26.78
N ASP A 136 10.95 21.20 28.11
CA ASP A 136 12.14 21.37 28.95
C ASP A 136 12.10 20.58 30.27
N GLY A 137 13.26 20.08 30.69
CA GLY A 137 13.50 19.63 32.06
C GLY A 137 12.84 18.30 32.45
N TYR A 138 12.35 17.51 31.49
CA TYR A 138 11.70 16.23 31.76
C TYR A 138 12.45 15.05 31.14
N ARG A 139 12.59 13.97 31.91
CA ARG A 139 13.22 12.74 31.45
C ARG A 139 12.19 11.63 31.31
N LEU A 140 11.90 11.22 30.08
CA LEU A 140 11.13 10.02 29.81
C LEU A 140 12.11 8.85 29.58
N ASN A 141 12.03 7.82 30.43
CA ASN A 141 12.99 6.70 30.39
C ASN A 141 12.28 5.34 30.51
N LEU A 142 12.07 4.70 29.36
CA LEU A 142 11.44 3.39 29.23
C LEU A 142 12.35 2.23 29.67
N THR A 143 13.67 2.43 29.68
CA THR A 143 14.63 1.42 30.15
C THR A 143 14.49 1.16 31.64
N THR A 144 14.31 2.22 32.45
CA THR A 144 14.12 2.07 33.90
C THR A 144 12.85 1.29 34.25
N GLN A 145 11.83 1.41 33.40
CA GLN A 145 10.57 0.67 33.53
C GLN A 145 10.64 -0.74 32.93
N ARG A 146 11.72 -1.09 32.21
CA ARG A 146 11.90 -2.34 31.47
C ARG A 146 10.81 -2.60 30.42
N VAL A 147 10.29 -1.54 29.82
CA VAL A 147 9.20 -1.62 28.82
C VAL A 147 9.65 -1.33 27.39
N CYS A 148 10.84 -0.75 27.20
CA CYS A 148 11.36 -0.47 25.86
C CYS A 148 11.57 -1.76 25.07
N THR A 149 11.09 -1.80 23.82
CA THR A 149 11.21 -2.97 22.95
C THR A 149 12.42 -2.93 22.00
N SER A 150 13.25 -1.89 22.12
CA SER A 150 14.49 -1.72 21.34
C SER A 150 15.72 -1.91 22.24
N GLU A 151 16.82 -2.35 21.65
CA GLU A 151 18.12 -2.42 22.32
C GLU A 151 18.89 -1.09 22.22
N ARG A 152 18.45 -0.17 21.37
CA ARG A 152 19.10 1.13 21.17
C ARG A 152 18.67 2.11 22.24
N VAL A 153 19.64 2.72 22.92
CA VAL A 153 19.40 3.71 24.00
C VAL A 153 18.54 4.88 23.52
N ALA A 154 18.79 5.39 22.31
CA ALA A 154 18.01 6.49 21.71
C ALA A 154 16.53 6.15 21.52
N SER A 155 16.18 4.87 21.36
CA SER A 155 14.78 4.44 21.26
C SER A 155 14.08 4.36 22.63
N CYS A 156 14.82 4.43 23.74
CA CYS A 156 14.29 4.10 25.06
C CYS A 156 14.28 5.26 26.05
N ALA A 157 15.04 6.33 25.81
CA ALA A 157 15.02 7.49 26.70
C ALA A 157 15.23 8.80 25.94
N VAL A 158 14.52 9.83 26.38
CA VAL A 158 14.69 11.22 25.92
C VAL A 158 14.70 12.16 27.12
N LEU A 159 15.49 13.21 27.03
CA LEU A 159 15.55 14.31 27.99
C LEU A 159 15.17 15.59 27.24
N SER A 160 14.05 16.20 27.61
CA SER A 160 13.68 17.50 27.04
C SER A 160 14.61 18.59 27.53
N ASN A 161 15.07 19.41 26.60
CA ASN A 161 15.98 20.51 26.84
C ASN A 161 15.77 21.59 25.77
N SER A 162 15.20 22.71 26.21
CA SER A 162 14.90 23.89 25.40
C SER A 162 16.14 24.49 24.71
N THR A 163 17.33 24.33 25.29
CA THR A 163 18.58 24.84 24.71
C THR A 163 19.06 23.98 23.54
N THR A 164 18.85 22.65 23.60
CA THR A 164 19.25 21.74 22.52
C THR A 164 18.17 21.55 21.47
N GLY A 165 16.91 21.89 21.79
CA GLY A 165 15.75 21.64 20.93
C GLY A 165 15.16 20.24 21.05
N GLU A 166 15.76 19.39 21.89
CA GLU A 166 15.24 18.06 22.16
C GLU A 166 13.98 18.18 23.01
N ILE A 167 12.89 17.55 22.60
CA ILE A 167 11.63 17.54 23.36
C ILE A 167 11.20 16.11 23.64
N VAL A 168 10.36 15.91 24.66
CA VAL A 168 9.61 14.66 24.77
C VAL A 168 8.67 14.59 23.57
N ASN A 169 8.58 13.43 22.92
CA ASN A 169 7.67 13.19 21.80
C ASN A 169 6.25 13.71 22.13
N PRO A 170 5.75 14.72 21.40
CA PRO A 170 4.50 15.41 21.76
C PRO A 170 3.24 14.55 21.51
N VAL A 171 3.39 13.48 20.74
CA VAL A 171 2.29 12.59 20.34
C VAL A 171 2.61 11.16 20.73
N ARG A 172 1.61 10.44 21.21
CA ARG A 172 1.63 9.00 21.45
C ARG A 172 0.89 8.28 20.34
N SER A 173 1.41 7.14 19.92
CA SER A 173 0.75 6.25 18.96
C SER A 173 1.01 4.79 19.30
N ALA A 174 0.68 3.88 18.40
CA ALA A 174 0.97 2.46 18.53
C ALA A 174 1.54 1.88 17.23
N ARG A 175 2.40 0.87 17.42
CA ARG A 175 2.94 0.02 16.36
C ARG A 175 2.78 -1.43 16.77
N LEU A 176 1.96 -2.16 16.02
CA LEU A 176 1.69 -3.58 16.23
C LEU A 176 2.51 -4.39 15.23
N THR A 177 3.18 -5.43 15.70
CA THR A 177 4.08 -6.27 14.90
C THR A 177 3.79 -7.75 15.09
N THR A 178 3.95 -8.53 14.02
CA THR A 178 3.89 -10.00 14.06
C THR A 178 5.28 -10.66 14.16
N LYS A 179 6.35 -9.88 14.40
CA LYS A 179 7.77 -10.32 14.32
C LYS A 179 8.07 -11.65 15.01
N PHE A 180 7.47 -11.90 16.17
CA PHE A 180 7.75 -13.08 17.00
C PHE A 180 6.72 -14.21 16.85
N SER A 181 5.75 -14.07 15.96
CA SER A 181 4.61 -15.00 15.85
C SER A 181 4.36 -15.47 14.41
N LYS A 182 4.27 -14.54 13.46
CA LYS A 182 3.87 -14.80 12.07
C LYS A 182 4.79 -14.03 11.14
N SER A 183 5.42 -14.76 10.23
CA SER A 183 6.19 -14.21 9.12
C SER A 183 5.96 -15.06 7.87
N ILE A 184 6.23 -14.48 6.70
CA ILE A 184 6.21 -15.20 5.42
C ILE A 184 7.50 -14.96 4.67
N LYS A 185 7.97 -15.98 3.96
CA LYS A 185 8.91 -15.84 2.85
C LYS A 185 8.15 -16.28 1.61
N TYR A 186 7.81 -15.31 0.77
CA TYR A 186 6.85 -15.46 -0.33
C TYR A 186 5.43 -15.81 0.13
N GLY A 187 4.45 -15.32 -0.63
CA GLY A 187 3.07 -15.41 -0.20
C GLY A 187 2.19 -14.28 -0.69
N ARG A 188 1.12 -14.07 0.07
CA ARG A 188 0.18 -12.96 -0.08
C ARG A 188 -0.09 -12.33 1.28
N VAL A 189 -0.26 -11.02 1.30
CA VAL A 189 -0.80 -10.28 2.44
C VAL A 189 -1.96 -9.44 1.94
N GLU A 190 -3.08 -9.46 2.66
CA GLU A 190 -4.20 -8.57 2.43
C GLU A 190 -4.59 -7.92 3.74
N VAL A 191 -4.67 -6.59 3.74
CA VAL A 191 -5.11 -5.80 4.88
C VAL A 191 -6.29 -4.95 4.45
N ILE A 192 -7.44 -5.13 5.11
CA ILE A 192 -8.64 -4.32 4.89
C ILE A 192 -8.63 -3.18 5.90
N ALA A 193 -8.39 -1.96 5.45
CA ALA A 193 -8.22 -0.80 6.34
C ALA A 193 -8.89 0.47 5.81
N LYS A 194 -9.22 1.37 6.74
CA LYS A 194 -9.62 2.77 6.52
C LYS A 194 -8.52 3.66 7.09
N MET A 195 -8.04 4.63 6.30
CA MET A 195 -6.94 5.50 6.70
C MET A 195 -7.41 6.64 7.62
N PRO A 196 -6.56 7.12 8.54
CA PRO A 196 -6.86 8.26 9.40
C PRO A 196 -6.93 9.57 8.61
N LYS A 197 -7.70 10.51 9.15
CA LYS A 197 -7.81 11.90 8.70
C LYS A 197 -7.14 12.82 9.73
N GLY A 198 -6.23 13.66 9.25
CA GLY A 198 -5.56 14.67 10.08
C GLY A 198 -4.20 15.03 9.51
N ASP A 199 -3.86 16.30 9.56
CA ASP A 199 -2.54 16.74 9.11
C ASP A 199 -1.43 16.05 9.89
N TRP A 200 -0.37 15.71 9.16
CA TRP A 200 0.85 15.06 9.65
C TRP A 200 0.68 13.63 10.15
N LEU A 201 -0.51 13.03 10.01
CA LEU A 201 -0.70 11.60 10.25
C LEU A 201 -0.12 10.78 9.09
N LEU A 202 0.62 9.73 9.44
CA LEU A 202 1.34 8.86 8.52
C LEU A 202 1.01 7.38 8.83
N PRO A 203 -0.19 6.90 8.47
CA PRO A 203 -0.53 5.48 8.53
C PRO A 203 0.39 4.65 7.64
N SER A 204 0.77 3.47 8.14
CA SER A 204 1.60 2.54 7.39
C SER A 204 1.23 1.08 7.63
N ILE A 205 1.31 0.32 6.54
CA ILE A 205 1.17 -1.15 6.51
C ILE A 205 2.41 -1.66 5.80
N ARG A 206 3.31 -2.29 6.56
CA ARG A 206 4.64 -2.66 6.06
C ARG A 206 4.99 -4.09 6.36
N LEU A 207 5.82 -4.68 5.51
CA LEU A 207 6.57 -5.87 5.84
C LEU A 207 8.03 -5.49 6.13
N LEU A 208 8.56 -6.04 7.21
CA LEU A 208 9.92 -5.82 7.68
C LEU A 208 10.64 -7.16 7.84
N PRO A 209 11.96 -7.23 7.64
CA PRO A 209 12.69 -8.48 7.70
C PRO A 209 12.73 -8.99 9.14
N VAL A 210 12.50 -10.30 9.34
CA VAL A 210 12.58 -10.92 10.67
C VAL A 210 13.98 -10.77 11.26
N SER A 211 14.99 -10.91 10.40
CA SER A 211 16.41 -10.77 10.71
C SER A 211 17.09 -9.85 9.71
N GLU A 212 18.03 -9.03 10.17
CA GLU A 212 18.86 -8.16 9.32
C GLU A 212 19.99 -8.96 8.64
N THR A 213 19.63 -10.00 7.86
CA THR A 213 20.56 -10.98 7.25
C THR A 213 21.66 -10.32 6.40
N TYR A 214 21.35 -9.20 5.75
CA TYR A 214 22.28 -8.47 4.86
C TYR A 214 22.91 -7.25 5.54
N GLY A 215 22.68 -7.09 6.84
CA GLY A 215 23.06 -5.92 7.64
C GLY A 215 21.93 -4.90 7.75
N ASP A 216 22.23 -3.80 8.46
CA ASP A 216 21.25 -2.77 8.80
C ASP A 216 20.48 -2.22 7.60
N TRP A 217 19.25 -1.79 7.85
CA TRP A 217 18.39 -1.09 6.90
C TRP A 217 19.14 -0.01 6.09
N PRO A 218 18.97 0.07 4.75
CA PRO A 218 18.02 -0.70 3.93
C PRO A 218 18.59 -1.99 3.33
N LYS A 219 19.74 -2.50 3.81
CA LYS A 219 20.39 -3.68 3.19
C LYS A 219 19.53 -4.93 3.26
N SER A 220 18.83 -5.14 4.37
CA SER A 220 17.90 -6.27 4.55
C SER A 220 16.49 -6.00 4.00
N GLY A 221 16.28 -4.82 3.42
CA GLY A 221 15.06 -4.42 2.72
C GLY A 221 13.87 -4.11 3.62
N SER A 222 12.88 -3.41 3.07
CA SER A 222 11.53 -3.31 3.64
C SER A 222 10.49 -3.12 2.53
N VAL A 223 9.25 -3.55 2.79
CA VAL A 223 8.15 -3.43 1.83
C VAL A 223 7.03 -2.61 2.44
N ASP A 224 6.82 -1.41 1.92
CA ASP A 224 5.65 -0.61 2.24
C ASP A 224 4.52 -1.04 1.32
N ILE A 225 3.54 -1.78 1.86
CA ILE A 225 2.29 -2.06 1.13
C ILE A 225 1.51 -0.75 1.03
N VAL A 226 1.45 -0.02 2.14
CA VAL A 226 0.84 1.31 2.22
C VAL A 226 1.74 2.22 3.04
N LEU A 227 2.04 3.37 2.46
CA LEU A 227 2.37 4.60 3.16
C LEU A 227 1.42 5.69 2.65
N ALA A 228 0.66 6.32 3.53
CA ALA A 228 -0.31 7.36 3.14
C ALA A 228 -0.23 8.54 4.10
N LYS A 229 -0.72 9.71 3.67
CA LYS A 229 -0.75 10.92 4.49
C LYS A 229 -2.17 11.25 4.90
N GLY A 230 -2.39 11.69 6.14
CA GLY A 230 -3.71 12.14 6.61
C GLY A 230 -4.08 13.56 6.18
N ASN A 231 -3.11 14.33 5.63
CA ASN A 231 -3.30 15.69 5.16
C ASN A 231 -4.41 15.79 4.09
N GLN A 232 -4.90 17.00 3.86
CA GLN A 232 -5.87 17.24 2.80
C GLN A 232 -5.37 16.79 1.42
N ALA A 233 -6.31 16.42 0.55
CA ALA A 233 -6.01 15.90 -0.79
C ALA A 233 -5.19 16.86 -1.68
N GLY A 234 -5.18 18.16 -1.36
CA GLY A 234 -4.41 19.19 -2.05
C GLY A 234 -2.97 19.35 -1.57
N TYR A 235 -2.55 18.69 -0.48
CA TYR A 235 -1.20 18.79 0.06
C TYR A 235 -0.13 18.43 -0.98
N PRO A 236 1.04 19.11 -1.02
CA PRO A 236 2.13 18.78 -1.93
C PRO A 236 2.54 17.30 -1.91
N GLY A 237 2.69 16.70 -3.09
CA GLY A 237 2.92 15.25 -3.24
C GLY A 237 1.69 14.37 -2.98
N GLY A 238 0.55 14.98 -2.63
CA GLY A 238 -0.73 14.34 -2.36
C GLY A 238 -0.95 14.00 -0.88
N GLY A 239 -2.20 14.11 -0.44
CA GLY A 239 -2.65 13.79 0.93
C GLY A 239 -3.46 12.51 0.99
N ARG A 240 -4.56 12.52 1.75
CA ARG A 240 -5.41 11.35 2.03
C ARG A 240 -6.05 10.66 0.82
N ASN A 241 -5.97 11.23 -0.37
CA ASN A 241 -6.46 10.65 -1.62
C ASN A 241 -5.40 9.87 -2.41
N ILE A 242 -4.17 9.77 -1.90
CA ILE A 242 -3.09 8.96 -2.47
C ILE A 242 -2.43 8.13 -1.37
N PHE A 243 -2.03 6.90 -1.71
CA PHE A 243 -1.03 6.16 -0.95
C PHE A 243 0.07 5.69 -1.90
N THR A 244 1.22 5.37 -1.35
CA THR A 244 2.35 4.79 -2.07
C THR A 244 2.64 3.38 -1.59
N SER A 245 3.08 2.53 -2.50
CA SER A 245 3.76 1.28 -2.21
C SER A 245 5.22 1.41 -2.61
N THR A 246 6.11 0.95 -1.74
CA THR A 246 7.56 1.19 -1.88
C THR A 246 8.34 -0.05 -1.48
N LEU A 247 9.36 -0.40 -2.25
CA LEU A 247 10.44 -1.27 -1.78
C LEU A 247 11.62 -0.41 -1.36
N HIS A 248 12.11 -0.58 -0.14
CA HIS A 248 13.39 -0.02 0.29
C HIS A 248 14.47 -1.09 0.16
N TRP A 249 15.58 -0.72 -0.46
CA TRP A 249 16.71 -1.62 -0.69
C TRP A 249 17.92 -0.77 -1.09
N GLY A 250 19.06 -1.06 -0.51
CA GLY A 250 20.29 -0.32 -0.81
C GLY A 250 21.42 -0.66 0.13
N VAL A 251 22.58 -0.05 -0.12
CA VAL A 251 23.82 -0.36 0.60
C VAL A 251 24.05 0.51 1.83
N SER A 252 23.27 1.56 2.00
CA SER A 252 23.24 2.47 3.17
C SER A 252 21.96 3.30 3.15
N ARG A 253 21.65 4.03 4.23
CA ARG A 253 20.51 4.97 4.27
C ARG A 253 20.56 6.03 3.16
N THR A 254 21.76 6.53 2.84
CA THR A 254 21.97 7.53 1.77
C THR A 254 21.95 6.93 0.37
N ALA A 255 22.16 5.62 0.27
CA ALA A 255 22.16 4.88 -0.99
C ALA A 255 21.02 3.86 -1.06
N ASP A 256 19.92 4.12 -0.34
CA ASP A 256 18.64 3.50 -0.61
C ASP A 256 18.28 3.76 -2.09
N ARG A 257 17.53 2.86 -2.73
CA ARG A 257 17.09 2.98 -4.12
C ARG A 257 15.58 2.96 -4.24
N PHE A 258 14.88 3.25 -3.14
CA PHE A 258 13.42 3.26 -3.06
C PHE A 258 12.72 4.04 -4.18
N TRP A 259 13.30 5.13 -4.70
CA TRP A 259 12.71 5.92 -5.78
C TRP A 259 12.57 5.14 -7.10
N LYS A 260 13.35 4.08 -7.32
CA LYS A 260 13.20 3.17 -8.46
C LYS A 260 12.01 2.21 -8.30
N THR A 261 11.50 2.08 -7.08
CA THR A 261 10.52 1.07 -6.66
C THR A 261 9.41 1.69 -5.82
N THR A 262 9.07 2.95 -6.08
CA THR A 262 7.97 3.68 -5.42
C THR A 262 6.88 4.00 -6.43
N PHE A 263 5.64 3.57 -6.16
CA PHE A 263 4.49 3.85 -7.02
C PHE A 263 3.29 4.27 -6.18
N GLY A 264 2.54 5.24 -6.69
CA GLY A 264 1.39 5.82 -6.00
C GLY A 264 0.06 5.46 -6.64
N ARG A 265 -0.97 5.23 -5.81
CA ARG A 265 -2.35 5.05 -6.25
C ARG A 265 -3.22 6.20 -5.76
N ARG A 266 -3.62 7.07 -6.69
CA ARG A 266 -4.55 8.18 -6.42
C ARG A 266 -5.99 7.80 -6.73
N VAL A 267 -6.90 8.12 -5.82
CA VAL A 267 -8.35 8.10 -6.05
C VAL A 267 -8.88 9.50 -6.36
N ARG A 268 -9.95 9.57 -7.17
CA ARG A 268 -10.60 10.83 -7.58
C ARG A 268 -11.95 10.94 -6.89
N ARG A 269 -12.32 12.17 -6.48
CA ARG A 269 -13.64 12.51 -5.89
C ARG A 269 -13.97 11.76 -4.58
N THR A 270 -12.97 11.13 -3.97
CA THR A 270 -13.04 10.48 -2.66
C THR A 270 -11.63 10.44 -2.06
N ASP A 271 -11.48 9.87 -0.88
CA ASP A 271 -10.19 9.64 -0.22
C ASP A 271 -10.21 8.34 0.61
N TYR A 272 -9.04 7.91 1.07
CA TYR A 272 -8.89 6.64 1.81
C TYR A 272 -9.42 6.70 3.24
N THR A 273 -9.96 7.84 3.67
CA THR A 273 -10.61 8.02 4.98
C THR A 273 -12.11 7.74 4.93
N LYS A 274 -12.71 7.67 3.73
CA LYS A 274 -14.18 7.49 3.56
C LYS A 274 -14.68 6.07 3.77
N GLY A 275 -13.82 5.06 3.68
CA GLY A 275 -14.24 3.69 3.81
C GLY A 275 -13.09 2.69 3.72
N TYR A 276 -13.44 1.43 3.91
CA TYR A 276 -12.49 0.33 3.85
C TYR A 276 -11.99 0.10 2.43
N ASN A 277 -10.70 -0.16 2.34
CA ASN A 277 -10.02 -0.59 1.13
C ASN A 277 -9.17 -1.82 1.45
N THR A 278 -9.06 -2.73 0.48
CA THR A 278 -8.14 -3.85 0.56
C THR A 278 -6.81 -3.43 -0.03
N PHE A 279 -5.77 -3.44 0.81
CA PHE A 279 -4.39 -3.22 0.42
C PHE A 279 -3.67 -4.55 0.42
N GLY A 280 -3.19 -4.95 -0.75
CA GLY A 280 -2.65 -6.28 -0.93
C GLY A 280 -1.24 -6.29 -1.47
N LEU A 281 -0.53 -7.37 -1.18
CA LEU A 281 0.78 -7.72 -1.68
C LEU A 281 0.72 -9.18 -2.16
N GLU A 282 1.32 -9.47 -3.30
CA GLU A 282 1.71 -10.82 -3.68
C GLU A 282 3.19 -10.83 -4.02
N TRP A 283 3.92 -11.76 -3.42
CA TRP A 283 5.37 -11.79 -3.44
C TRP A 283 5.83 -13.24 -3.62
N THR A 284 6.76 -13.43 -4.54
CA THR A 284 7.32 -14.73 -4.91
C THR A 284 8.82 -14.55 -5.17
N LYS A 285 9.52 -15.66 -5.41
CA LYS A 285 10.91 -15.62 -5.90
C LYS A 285 11.05 -14.88 -7.25
N ASP A 286 10.00 -14.88 -8.07
CA ASP A 286 10.05 -14.37 -9.45
C ASP A 286 9.63 -12.89 -9.57
N TYR A 287 8.75 -12.42 -8.67
CA TYR A 287 8.19 -11.08 -8.70
C TYR A 287 7.60 -10.66 -7.34
N LEU A 288 7.40 -9.35 -7.17
CA LEU A 288 6.66 -8.74 -6.08
C LEU A 288 5.73 -7.67 -6.66
N PHE A 289 4.45 -7.68 -6.29
CA PHE A 289 3.54 -6.60 -6.63
C PHE A 289 2.54 -6.29 -5.52
N THR A 290 2.12 -5.03 -5.46
CA THR A 290 1.04 -4.57 -4.57
C THR A 290 -0.20 -4.19 -5.37
N TYR A 291 -1.37 -4.22 -4.74
CA TYR A 291 -2.63 -3.93 -5.40
C TYR A 291 -3.67 -3.29 -4.46
N HIS A 292 -4.67 -2.66 -5.05
CA HIS A 292 -5.73 -1.92 -4.37
C HIS A 292 -7.12 -2.44 -4.75
N ASN A 293 -7.92 -2.91 -3.79
CA ASN A 293 -9.28 -3.44 -4.01
C ASN A 293 -9.36 -4.57 -5.07
N GLY A 294 -8.28 -5.34 -5.22
CA GLY A 294 -8.22 -6.52 -6.08
C GLY A 294 -6.96 -6.58 -6.93
N ARG A 295 -6.50 -7.79 -7.26
CA ARG A 295 -5.24 -8.06 -7.96
C ARG A 295 -5.13 -7.43 -9.36
N THR A 296 -6.26 -7.09 -9.98
CA THR A 296 -6.31 -6.40 -11.29
C THR A 296 -5.90 -4.93 -11.21
N TYR A 297 -5.96 -4.33 -10.02
CA TYR A 297 -5.59 -2.93 -9.78
C TYR A 297 -4.21 -2.86 -9.14
N SER A 298 -3.20 -3.31 -9.90
CA SER A 298 -1.79 -3.24 -9.50
C SER A 298 -1.35 -1.80 -9.23
N VAL A 299 -0.49 -1.63 -8.23
CA VAL A 299 0.09 -0.33 -7.83
C VAL A 299 1.60 -0.33 -8.09
N LEU A 300 2.34 -1.20 -7.42
CA LEU A 300 3.77 -1.45 -7.64
C LEU A 300 3.93 -2.84 -8.26
N TRP A 301 4.80 -2.99 -9.27
CA TRP A 301 5.18 -4.29 -9.84
C TRP A 301 6.68 -4.34 -10.09
N ILE A 302 7.37 -5.33 -9.53
CA ILE A 302 8.81 -5.59 -9.72
C ILE A 302 8.99 -7.05 -10.09
N GLY A 303 9.71 -7.32 -11.19
CA GLY A 303 10.08 -8.66 -11.62
C GLY A 303 11.57 -8.93 -11.36
N PHE A 304 11.90 -10.11 -10.86
CA PHE A 304 13.26 -10.50 -10.46
C PHE A 304 13.93 -11.48 -11.43
N LEU A 305 13.25 -11.85 -12.53
CA LEU A 305 13.71 -12.90 -13.45
C LEU A 305 14.82 -12.47 -14.42
N LYS A 306 15.02 -11.17 -14.63
CA LYS A 306 15.91 -10.65 -15.68
C LYS A 306 17.11 -9.88 -15.14
N GLU A 307 16.92 -9.16 -14.06
CA GLU A 307 17.92 -8.30 -13.43
C GLU A 307 17.79 -8.41 -11.92
N SER A 308 18.93 -8.45 -11.23
CA SER A 308 18.99 -8.38 -9.78
C SER A 308 18.72 -6.96 -9.28
N LEU A 309 18.36 -6.82 -8.00
CA LEU A 309 18.24 -5.49 -7.40
C LEU A 309 19.59 -4.74 -7.41
N TRP A 310 20.72 -5.44 -7.29
CA TRP A 310 22.04 -4.81 -7.42
C TRP A 310 22.21 -4.08 -8.76
N GLU A 311 21.84 -4.74 -9.85
CA GLU A 311 21.92 -4.20 -11.21
C GLU A 311 20.89 -3.08 -11.43
N LEU A 312 19.64 -3.28 -10.99
CA LEU A 312 18.60 -2.26 -11.03
C LEU A 312 19.04 -0.97 -10.30
N GLY A 313 19.78 -1.14 -9.21
CA GLY A 313 20.31 -0.07 -8.36
C GLY A 313 21.47 0.70 -8.96
N GLN A 314 22.07 0.14 -10.03
CA GLN A 314 23.27 0.65 -10.68
C GLN A 314 24.40 0.87 -9.67
N PHE A 315 24.57 -0.07 -8.74
CA PHE A 315 25.67 -0.03 -7.79
C PHE A 315 27.00 -0.38 -8.48
N PRO A 316 28.12 0.21 -8.04
CA PRO A 316 29.42 0.01 -8.68
C PRO A 316 29.91 -1.43 -8.54
N ASN A 317 30.31 -2.05 -9.67
CA ASN A 317 30.73 -3.46 -9.71
C ASN A 317 32.21 -3.70 -9.38
N ASN A 318 33.08 -2.69 -9.46
CA ASN A 318 34.54 -2.84 -9.30
C ASN A 318 35.18 -1.65 -8.57
N GLY A 319 36.05 -1.92 -7.59
CA GLY A 319 37.02 -0.95 -7.05
C GLY A 319 36.50 0.07 -6.03
N SER A 320 35.22 0.01 -5.62
CA SER A 320 34.67 0.85 -4.54
C SER A 320 34.78 0.16 -3.18
N LEU A 321 34.91 0.95 -2.11
CA LEU A 321 34.92 0.50 -0.70
C LEU A 321 33.66 -0.27 -0.25
N GLN A 322 32.62 -0.35 -1.09
CA GLN A 322 31.31 -0.88 -0.73
C GLN A 322 31.05 -2.22 -1.43
N ALA A 323 31.16 -3.31 -0.68
CA ALA A 323 30.86 -4.66 -1.15
C ALA A 323 29.35 -4.86 -1.37
N ASN A 324 28.99 -5.72 -2.34
CA ASN A 324 27.61 -6.11 -2.56
C ASN A 324 27.11 -7.00 -1.41
N PRO A 325 26.19 -6.53 -0.55
CA PRO A 325 25.72 -7.31 0.59
C PRO A 325 24.88 -8.52 0.15
N TRP A 326 24.31 -8.49 -1.05
CA TRP A 326 23.45 -9.53 -1.59
C TRP A 326 24.21 -10.60 -2.38
N ALA A 327 25.52 -10.44 -2.59
CA ALA A 327 26.35 -11.41 -3.33
C ALA A 327 26.41 -12.80 -2.67
N VAL A 328 26.08 -12.89 -1.38
CA VAL A 328 25.95 -14.16 -0.64
C VAL A 328 24.65 -14.91 -0.95
N SER A 329 23.66 -14.27 -1.59
CA SER A 329 22.42 -14.92 -1.98
C SER A 329 22.50 -15.55 -3.36
N GLU A 330 21.90 -16.73 -3.49
CA GLU A 330 21.68 -17.39 -4.79
C GLU A 330 20.43 -16.84 -5.52
N ASN A 331 19.67 -15.95 -4.89
CA ASN A 331 18.43 -15.42 -5.47
C ASN A 331 18.60 -13.97 -5.94
N MET A 332 18.15 -13.69 -7.17
CA MET A 332 18.20 -12.35 -7.76
C MET A 332 17.29 -11.32 -7.07
N ASN A 333 16.34 -11.80 -6.26
CA ASN A 333 15.39 -10.97 -5.52
C ASN A 333 15.87 -10.57 -4.12
N ALA A 334 17.10 -10.92 -3.72
CA ALA A 334 17.69 -10.40 -2.49
C ALA A 334 17.68 -8.85 -2.48
N PRO A 335 17.26 -8.21 -1.38
CA PRO A 335 17.07 -8.79 -0.05
C PRO A 335 15.67 -9.37 0.26
N PHE A 336 14.74 -9.32 -0.70
CA PHE A 336 13.37 -9.86 -0.56
C PHE A 336 13.31 -11.38 -0.79
N ASP A 337 14.31 -12.09 -0.30
CA ASP A 337 14.43 -13.55 -0.31
C ASP A 337 14.56 -14.12 1.12
N GLN A 338 14.37 -13.28 2.15
CA GLN A 338 14.33 -13.65 3.57
C GLN A 338 12.88 -13.65 4.09
N PRO A 339 12.60 -14.17 5.30
CA PRO A 339 11.29 -14.03 5.93
C PRO A 339 11.00 -12.59 6.40
N PHE A 340 9.78 -12.12 6.17
CA PHE A 340 9.30 -10.80 6.60
C PHE A 340 8.05 -10.94 7.48
N TYR A 341 7.93 -10.07 8.48
CA TYR A 341 6.77 -9.95 9.37
C TYR A 341 5.97 -8.68 9.06
N LEU A 342 4.71 -8.64 9.49
CA LEU A 342 3.80 -7.52 9.26
C LEU A 342 3.87 -6.51 10.41
N SER A 343 3.88 -5.23 10.06
CA SER A 343 3.83 -4.10 10.99
C SER A 343 2.72 -3.12 10.58
N LEU A 344 1.90 -2.73 11.57
CA LEU A 344 0.80 -1.78 11.44
C LEU A 344 1.04 -0.60 12.39
N SER A 345 1.05 0.62 11.88
CA SER A 345 1.26 1.81 12.72
C SER A 345 0.65 3.08 12.12
N VAL A 346 0.49 4.09 12.97
CA VAL A 346 0.20 5.46 12.55
C VAL A 346 1.27 6.37 13.15
N GLN A 347 2.24 6.77 12.33
CA GLN A 347 3.25 7.73 12.77
C GLN A 347 2.73 9.16 12.66
N VAL A 348 3.34 10.11 13.35
CA VAL A 348 2.90 11.52 13.37
C VAL A 348 4.08 12.47 13.25
N GLY A 349 4.03 13.33 12.24
CA GLY A 349 5.18 14.14 11.84
C GLY A 349 6.35 13.27 11.36
N ALA A 350 7.32 13.87 10.69
CA ALA A 350 8.55 13.21 10.28
C ALA A 350 9.59 14.23 9.78
N THR A 351 10.87 13.94 9.97
CA THR A 351 11.98 14.66 9.31
C THR A 351 12.36 14.07 7.95
N ASN A 352 11.57 13.12 7.44
CA ASN A 352 11.81 12.50 6.15
C ASN A 352 11.15 13.28 5.00
N HIS A 353 11.98 13.98 4.23
CA HIS A 353 11.58 14.78 3.07
C HIS A 353 10.76 14.01 2.01
N ALA A 354 11.00 12.70 1.85
CA ALA A 354 10.25 11.89 0.90
C ALA A 354 8.76 11.75 1.28
N VAL A 355 8.44 11.92 2.57
CA VAL A 355 7.09 11.80 3.10
C VAL A 355 6.44 13.17 3.25
N PHE A 356 7.06 14.08 3.99
CA PHE A 356 6.58 15.45 4.19
C PHE A 356 7.62 16.42 3.64
N PRO A 357 7.55 16.80 2.35
CA PRO A 357 8.52 17.73 1.79
C PRO A 357 8.41 19.10 2.44
N ASP A 358 9.57 19.75 2.63
CA ASP A 358 9.63 21.12 3.12
C ASP A 358 8.80 22.06 2.23
N SER A 359 7.88 22.78 2.86
CA SER A 359 6.94 23.67 2.20
C SER A 359 6.40 24.71 3.18
N HIS A 360 5.78 25.78 2.68
CA HIS A 360 5.20 26.82 3.53
C HIS A 360 4.04 26.32 4.41
N GLU A 361 3.39 25.20 4.05
CA GLU A 361 2.30 24.60 4.83
C GLU A 361 2.82 23.72 5.97
N LYS A 362 4.10 23.31 5.93
CA LYS A 362 4.72 22.43 6.92
C LYS A 362 5.32 23.28 8.06
N PRO A 363 4.93 23.05 9.33
CA PRO A 363 5.36 23.92 10.43
C PRO A 363 6.82 23.71 10.88
N TRP A 364 7.52 22.71 10.35
CA TRP A 364 8.92 22.44 10.65
C TRP A 364 9.75 22.26 9.38
N ILE A 365 11.07 22.41 9.52
CA ILE A 365 12.05 22.13 8.46
C ILE A 365 12.81 20.85 8.83
N ASP A 366 13.00 19.93 7.88
CA ASP A 366 13.62 18.62 8.13
C ASP A 366 15.02 18.72 8.75
N ALA A 367 15.82 19.69 8.30
CA ALA A 367 17.19 19.90 8.77
C ALA A 367 17.29 20.69 10.08
N SER A 368 16.17 21.18 10.63
CA SER A 368 16.18 21.94 11.89
C SER A 368 16.42 21.01 13.08
N PRO A 369 17.35 21.32 13.98
CA PRO A 369 17.47 20.59 15.25
C PRO A 369 16.24 20.79 16.15
N HIS A 370 15.40 21.79 15.85
CA HIS A 370 14.17 22.08 16.57
C HIS A 370 12.93 21.53 15.86
N ALA A 371 13.06 20.67 14.85
CA ALA A 371 11.93 20.24 14.01
C ALA A 371 10.73 19.69 14.80
N ALA A 372 10.98 18.86 15.82
CA ALA A 372 9.93 18.34 16.70
C ALA A 372 9.31 19.42 17.60
N ALA A 373 10.12 20.38 18.08
CA ALA A 373 9.66 21.52 18.85
C ALA A 373 8.82 22.48 18.01
N ASP A 374 9.23 22.76 16.77
CA ASP A 374 8.50 23.58 15.81
C ASP A 374 7.15 22.92 15.48
N PHE A 375 7.14 21.60 15.26
CA PHE A 375 5.91 20.82 15.11
C PHE A 375 4.98 20.96 16.32
N TRP A 376 5.51 20.83 17.55
CA TRP A 376 4.73 20.98 18.77
C TRP A 376 4.20 22.41 18.95
N SER A 377 5.01 23.43 18.63
CA SER A 377 4.61 24.84 18.72
C SER A 377 3.39 25.16 17.84
N ALA A 378 3.22 24.40 16.76
CA ALA A 378 2.11 24.54 15.82
C ALA A 378 0.89 23.67 16.16
N VAL A 379 0.80 23.05 17.35
CA VAL A 379 -0.28 22.11 17.73
C VAL A 379 -1.68 22.65 17.49
N ASP A 380 -1.91 23.93 17.77
CA ASP A 380 -3.21 24.58 17.58
C ASP A 380 -3.60 24.71 16.11
N SER A 381 -2.64 24.63 15.18
CA SER A 381 -2.90 24.67 13.74
C SER A 381 -3.30 23.30 13.18
N TRP A 382 -2.64 22.22 13.61
CA TRP A 382 -2.81 20.91 12.99
C TRP A 382 -3.69 19.94 13.79
N TYR A 383 -3.71 20.03 15.12
CA TYR A 383 -4.54 19.11 15.93
C TYR A 383 -6.04 19.24 15.63
N PRO A 384 -6.61 20.45 15.40
CA PRO A 384 -8.02 20.58 15.01
C PRO A 384 -8.37 19.93 13.67
N THR A 385 -7.39 19.60 12.84
CA THR A 385 -7.63 18.95 11.54
C THR A 385 -7.87 17.45 11.67
N TRP A 386 -7.50 16.86 12.81
CA TRP A 386 -7.67 15.44 13.09
C TRP A 386 -9.15 15.07 13.20
N GLY A 387 -9.53 13.94 12.64
CA GLY A 387 -10.89 13.43 12.66
C GLY A 387 -11.46 13.25 14.08
N ALA A 388 -12.78 13.39 14.22
CA ALA A 388 -13.45 13.09 15.48
C ALA A 388 -13.44 11.57 15.75
N GLY A 389 -13.26 11.19 17.02
CA GLY A 389 -13.28 9.77 17.42
C GLY A 389 -12.32 8.91 16.60
N GLU A 390 -12.82 7.81 16.04
CA GLU A 390 -12.06 6.86 15.22
C GLU A 390 -11.52 7.45 13.91
N ASP A 391 -12.04 8.57 13.41
CA ASP A 391 -11.62 9.11 12.12
C ASP A 391 -10.20 9.68 12.11
N ARG A 392 -9.58 9.92 13.28
CA ARG A 392 -8.14 10.23 13.37
C ARG A 392 -7.25 9.00 13.53
N GLY A 393 -7.84 7.81 13.67
CA GLY A 393 -7.12 6.55 13.78
C GLY A 393 -7.13 5.76 12.47
N MET A 394 -6.14 4.88 12.30
CA MET A 394 -6.22 3.85 11.26
C MET A 394 -7.10 2.72 11.77
N THR A 395 -8.17 2.40 11.03
CA THR A 395 -9.06 1.29 11.35
C THR A 395 -8.71 0.09 10.47
N VAL A 396 -8.27 -1.00 11.06
CA VAL A 396 -7.94 -2.26 10.37
C VAL A 396 -9.02 -3.29 10.70
N ARG A 397 -9.82 -3.65 9.70
CA ARG A 397 -10.93 -4.59 9.86
C ARG A 397 -10.48 -6.04 9.77
N ASN A 398 -9.50 -6.33 8.93
CA ASN A 398 -9.03 -7.69 8.73
C ASN A 398 -7.60 -7.70 8.20
N VAL A 399 -6.82 -8.68 8.67
CA VAL A 399 -5.50 -9.03 8.14
C VAL A 399 -5.52 -10.48 7.75
N LYS A 400 -5.09 -10.78 6.52
CA LYS A 400 -4.83 -12.13 6.07
C LYS A 400 -3.42 -12.26 5.53
N MET A 401 -2.74 -13.32 5.92
CA MET A 401 -1.43 -13.68 5.37
C MET A 401 -1.47 -15.13 4.90
N TRP A 402 -1.03 -15.34 3.67
CA TRP A 402 -0.83 -16.66 3.10
C TRP A 402 0.63 -16.86 2.76
N GLN A 403 1.19 -18.00 3.11
CA GLN A 403 2.52 -18.41 2.71
C GLN A 403 2.46 -19.22 1.41
N GLU A 404 3.41 -19.01 0.50
CA GLU A 404 3.54 -19.86 -0.70
C GLU A 404 3.87 -21.31 -0.29
N GLY A 405 3.08 -22.27 -0.78
CA GLY A 405 3.15 -23.68 -0.43
C GLY A 405 1.81 -24.27 0.00
N LYS A 406 1.72 -25.60 0.07
CA LYS A 406 0.55 -26.31 0.64
C LYS A 406 0.57 -26.16 2.16
N CYS A 407 -0.61 -26.18 2.78
CA CYS A 407 -0.69 -26.32 4.23
C CYS A 407 -0.18 -27.70 4.63
N ASN A 408 0.74 -27.74 5.60
CA ASN A 408 1.20 -28.97 6.23
C ASN A 408 0.17 -29.51 7.21
#